data_AF-A0A534SAM9-F1
#
_entry.id   AF-A0A534SAM9-F1
#
_cell.length_a   1.000
_cell.length_b   1.000
_cell.length_c   1.000
_cell.angle_alpha   90.00
_cell.angle_beta   90.00
_cell.angle_gamma   90.00
#
_symmetry.space_group_name_H-M   'P 1'
#
loop_
_entity.id
_entity.type
_entity.pdbx_description
1 polymer ?
#
loop_
_entity_poly.entity_id
_entity_poly.type
_entity_poly.pdbx_seq_one_letter_code
_entity_poly.pdbx_strand_id
1 'polypeptide(L)'
;MVKAVIKAESDFNRLAVSPKGARGLMQPMPETAALHMVRDVFVPRDNIEGGWRHLRMLLDRYRGSVPLAVAAYNAGTRRVEEAGGIPPIPETREYHRQVSILLHQVSTRTGRVAGRREGGPLVSRRRAEQGRTSWHRGETVHVGGAGGVRRRVLHHEAFEPTGRAAV
;
A
#
# COMPACT_ATOMS: atom_id res chain seq x y z
N MET A 1 -2.49 9.63 1.78
CA MET A 1 -1.16 8.99 1.77
C MET A 1 -0.87 8.15 3.01
N VAL A 2 -0.95 8.69 4.23
CA VAL A 2 -0.62 7.95 5.48
C VAL A 2 -1.29 6.57 5.59
N LYS A 3 -2.59 6.46 5.31
CA LYS A 3 -3.29 5.15 5.32
C LYS A 3 -2.72 4.12 4.34
N ALA A 4 -2.24 4.57 3.17
CA ALA A 4 -1.62 3.69 2.18
C ALA A 4 -0.27 3.18 2.67
N VAL A 5 0.54 4.06 3.28
CA VAL A 5 1.82 3.68 3.92
C VAL A 5 1.57 2.69 5.05
N ILE A 6 0.66 2.96 5.98
CA ILE A 6 0.34 2.02 7.09
C ILE A 6 -0.08 0.64 6.57
N LYS A 7 -0.92 0.60 5.53
CA LYS A 7 -1.37 -0.66 4.93
C LYS A 7 -0.20 -1.44 4.30
N ALA A 8 0.74 -0.75 3.63
CA ALA A 8 1.92 -1.37 3.06
C ALA A 8 2.95 -1.83 4.11
N GLU A 9 3.10 -1.07 5.20
CA GLU A 9 4.11 -1.32 6.24
C GLU A 9 3.72 -2.44 7.22
N SER A 10 2.49 -2.41 7.72
CA SER A 10 2.09 -3.25 8.86
C SER A 10 0.76 -3.98 8.65
N ASP A 11 0.07 -3.71 7.55
CA ASP A 11 -1.33 -4.07 7.39
C ASP A 11 -2.20 -3.68 8.61
N PHE A 12 -1.99 -2.46 9.12
CA PHE A 12 -2.66 -1.94 10.32
C PHE A 12 -2.39 -2.70 11.63
N ASN A 13 -1.41 -3.61 11.66
CA ASN A 13 -0.99 -4.25 12.90
C ASN A 13 -0.12 -3.30 13.73
N ARG A 14 -0.70 -2.71 14.79
CA ARG A 14 0.01 -1.80 15.69
C ARG A 14 1.18 -2.42 16.46
N LEU A 15 1.25 -3.75 16.53
CA LEU A 15 2.31 -4.50 17.21
C LEU A 15 3.30 -5.15 16.22
N ALA A 16 3.26 -4.79 14.94
CA ALA A 16 4.16 -5.35 13.93
C ALA A 16 5.63 -5.05 14.28
N VAL A 17 6.48 -6.06 14.13
CA VAL A 17 7.94 -5.96 14.27
C VAL A 17 8.58 -6.64 13.06
N SER A 18 9.37 -5.90 12.29
CA SER A 18 10.09 -6.49 11.16
C SER A 18 11.38 -7.18 11.62
N PRO A 19 11.93 -8.12 10.83
CA PRO A 19 13.24 -8.73 11.11
C PRO A 19 14.39 -7.72 11.22
N LYS A 20 14.25 -6.55 10.56
CA LYS A 20 15.23 -5.46 10.60
C LYS A 20 15.04 -4.52 11.80
N GLY A 21 14.00 -4.74 12.61
CA GLY A 21 13.75 -3.97 13.83
C GLY A 21 12.82 -2.76 13.65
N ALA A 22 12.15 -2.62 12.50
CA ALA A 22 11.09 -1.63 12.33
C ALA A 22 9.84 -2.02 13.14
N ARG A 23 9.11 -1.05 13.70
CA ARG A 23 8.06 -1.33 14.70
C ARG A 23 6.79 -0.49 14.53
N GLY A 24 5.64 -1.08 14.82
CA GLY A 24 4.34 -0.41 14.84
C GLY A 24 3.74 -0.13 13.47
N LEU A 25 2.76 0.79 13.42
CA LEU A 25 1.89 0.98 12.24
C LEU A 25 2.61 1.46 10.98
N MET A 26 3.51 2.43 11.13
CA MET A 26 4.27 3.05 10.04
C MET A 26 5.70 2.52 9.94
N GLN A 27 6.03 1.49 10.73
CA GLN A 27 7.31 0.79 10.73
C GLN A 27 8.55 1.73 10.69
N PRO A 28 8.66 2.81 11.50
CA PRO A 28 9.93 3.50 11.62
C PRO A 28 11.02 2.56 12.15
N MET A 29 12.22 2.66 11.59
CA MET A 29 13.43 2.11 12.20
C MET A 29 13.74 2.84 13.52
N PRO A 30 14.46 2.24 14.48
CA PRO A 30 14.76 2.88 15.76
C PRO A 30 15.38 4.28 15.64
N GLU A 31 16.33 4.46 14.71
CA GLU A 31 16.98 5.75 14.46
C GLU A 31 15.97 6.79 13.90
N THR A 32 15.12 6.39 12.95
CA THR A 32 14.04 7.22 12.41
C THR A 32 13.03 7.63 13.50
N ALA A 33 12.68 6.69 14.38
CA ALA A 33 11.77 6.95 15.49
C ALA A 33 12.35 7.99 16.46
N ALA A 34 13.65 7.90 16.78
CA ALA A 34 14.35 8.87 17.60
C ALA A 34 14.39 10.25 16.93
N LEU A 35 14.78 10.32 15.65
CA LEU A 35 14.86 11.57 14.88
C LEU A 35 13.51 12.30 14.80
N HIS A 36 12.40 11.56 14.78
CA HIS A 36 11.06 12.11 14.65
C HIS A 36 10.24 12.09 15.95
N MET A 37 10.93 11.95 17.10
CA MET A 37 10.38 12.09 18.45
C MET A 37 9.18 11.17 18.71
N VAL A 38 9.28 9.91 18.27
CA VAL A 38 8.30 8.87 18.63
C VAL A 38 8.59 8.42 20.05
N ARG A 39 7.68 8.68 20.99
CA ARG A 39 7.86 8.30 22.40
C ARG A 39 7.67 6.80 22.61
N ASP A 40 6.63 6.24 22.00
CA ASP A 40 6.37 4.81 22.00
C ASP A 40 5.92 4.35 20.59
N VAL A 41 6.70 3.44 20.01
CA VAL A 41 6.48 2.91 18.66
C VAL A 41 5.25 2.00 18.56
N PHE A 42 4.74 1.47 19.67
CA PHE A 42 3.53 0.63 19.71
C PHE A 42 2.26 1.41 20.07
N VAL A 43 2.40 2.66 20.55
CA VAL A 43 1.27 3.59 20.69
C VAL A 43 0.89 4.15 19.32
N PRO A 44 -0.31 3.86 18.79
CA PRO A 44 -0.69 4.24 17.43
C PRO A 44 -0.53 5.72 17.12
N ARG A 45 -0.93 6.59 18.05
CA ARG A 45 -0.85 8.04 17.87
C ARG A 45 0.59 8.51 17.67
N ASP A 46 1.49 8.08 18.55
CA ASP A 46 2.89 8.50 18.55
C ASP A 46 3.63 7.94 17.32
N ASN A 47 3.37 6.67 16.97
CA ASN A 47 3.93 6.04 15.78
C ASN A 47 3.49 6.74 14.48
N ILE A 48 2.19 7.03 14.34
CA ILE A 48 1.66 7.72 13.17
C ILE A 48 2.18 9.15 13.09
N GLU A 49 2.26 9.87 14.22
CA GLU A 49 2.73 11.25 14.24
C GLU A 49 4.21 11.35 13.81
N GLY A 50 5.08 10.49 14.33
CA GLY A 50 6.48 10.45 13.91
C GLY A 50 6.66 9.94 12.48
N GLY A 51 5.95 8.90 12.07
CA GLY A 51 5.97 8.42 10.68
C GLY A 51 5.48 9.47 9.68
N TRP A 52 4.46 10.26 10.05
CA TRP A 52 4.01 11.41 9.25
C TRP A 52 5.07 12.51 9.13
N ARG A 53 5.73 12.88 10.23
CA ARG A 53 6.84 13.86 10.20
C ARG A 53 7.98 13.39 9.30
N HIS A 54 8.33 12.10 9.37
CA HIS A 54 9.33 11.50 8.48
C HIS A 54 8.91 11.62 7.01
N LEU A 55 7.70 11.19 6.71
CA LEU A 55 7.15 11.24 5.36
C LEU A 55 7.03 12.66 4.81
N ARG A 56 6.69 13.64 5.67
CA ARG A 56 6.64 15.06 5.30
C ARG A 56 8.04 15.58 4.96
N MET A 57 9.04 15.29 5.79
CA MET A 57 10.43 15.66 5.52
C MET A 57 10.91 15.13 4.16
N LEU A 58 10.57 13.88 3.83
CA LEU A 58 10.92 13.28 2.53
C LEU A 58 10.21 13.98 1.37
N LEU A 59 8.92 14.29 1.51
CA LEU A 59 8.19 15.06 0.50
C LEU A 59 8.84 16.42 0.25
N ASP A 60 9.22 17.13 1.32
CA ASP A 60 9.88 18.43 1.21
C ASP A 60 11.26 18.29 0.53
N ARG A 61 12.07 17.29 0.92
CA ARG A 61 13.37 16.98 0.29
C ARG A 61 13.24 16.75 -1.22
N TYR A 62 12.22 16.01 -1.63
CA TYR A 62 12.00 15.67 -3.05
C TYR A 62 10.99 16.61 -3.75
N ARG A 63 10.82 17.84 -3.24
CA ARG A 63 10.01 18.90 -3.87
C ARG A 63 8.59 18.44 -4.25
N GLY A 64 7.96 17.65 -3.37
CA GLY A 64 6.62 17.11 -3.57
C GLY A 64 6.55 15.86 -4.45
N SER A 65 7.67 15.32 -4.93
CA SER A 65 7.68 14.06 -5.68
C SER A 65 7.32 12.88 -4.79
N VAL A 66 6.05 12.46 -4.87
CA VAL A 66 5.52 11.30 -4.14
C VAL A 66 6.30 10.02 -4.46
N PRO A 67 6.62 9.69 -5.73
CA PRO A 67 7.40 8.48 -6.05
C PRO A 67 8.75 8.41 -5.33
N LEU A 68 9.49 9.53 -5.31
CA LEU A 68 10.80 9.60 -4.67
C LEU A 68 10.70 9.57 -3.15
N ALA A 69 9.72 10.28 -2.57
CA ALA A 69 9.48 10.26 -1.13
C ALA A 69 9.10 8.86 -0.64
N VAL A 70 8.24 8.13 -1.36
CA VAL A 70 7.85 6.74 -1.04
C VAL A 70 9.04 5.79 -1.18
N ALA A 71 9.86 5.93 -2.22
CA ALA A 71 11.06 5.12 -2.39
C ALA A 71 12.07 5.38 -1.26
N ALA A 72 12.28 6.65 -0.89
CA ALA A 72 13.19 7.03 0.19
C ALA A 72 12.69 6.61 1.58
N TYR A 73 11.37 6.55 1.79
CA TYR A 73 10.79 6.06 3.04
C TYR A 73 11.21 4.61 3.31
N ASN A 74 11.26 3.78 2.25
CA ASN A 74 11.63 2.38 2.35
C ASN A 74 13.15 2.13 2.28
N ALA A 75 13.85 2.79 1.35
CA ALA A 75 15.27 2.52 1.05
C ALA A 75 16.25 3.46 1.75
N GLY A 76 15.76 4.58 2.29
CA GLY A 76 16.57 5.71 2.75
C GLY A 76 16.96 6.66 1.61
N THR A 77 17.19 7.93 1.96
CA THR A 77 17.46 9.01 0.99
C THR A 77 18.76 8.78 0.21
N ARG A 78 19.80 8.28 0.87
CA ARG A 78 21.11 8.00 0.26
C ARG A 78 20.98 7.11 -0.98
N ARG A 79 20.18 6.04 -0.89
CA ARG A 79 20.01 5.09 -2.01
C ARG A 79 19.23 5.69 -3.18
N VAL A 80 18.27 6.56 -2.89
CA VAL A 80 17.51 7.30 -3.92
C VAL A 80 18.41 8.33 -4.61
N GLU A 81 19.26 9.02 -3.84
CA GLU A 81 20.21 10.01 -4.34
C GLU A 81 21.29 9.36 -5.20
N GLU A 82 21.90 8.27 -4.75
CA GLU A 82 22.89 7.49 -5.52
C GLU A 82 22.31 6.93 -6.83
N ALA A 83 21.04 6.53 -6.82
CA ALA A 83 20.37 6.01 -8.01
C ALA A 83 19.85 7.10 -8.96
N GLY A 84 19.79 8.37 -8.53
CA GLY A 84 19.15 9.46 -9.27
C GLY A 84 17.63 9.25 -9.48
N GLY A 85 16.98 8.43 -8.64
CA GLY A 85 15.60 8.01 -8.86
C GLY A 85 15.18 6.86 -7.93
N ILE A 86 14.16 6.10 -8.33
CA ILE A 86 13.77 4.88 -7.58
C ILE A 86 14.88 3.83 -7.74
N PRO A 87 15.55 3.40 -6.66
CA PRO A 87 16.70 2.51 -6.76
C PRO A 87 16.29 1.14 -7.34
N PRO A 88 17.20 0.43 -8.03
CA PRO A 88 16.96 -0.89 -8.60
C PRO A 88 16.96 -2.00 -7.53
N ILE A 89 16.28 -1.78 -6.41
CA ILE A 89 16.12 -2.72 -5.30
C ILE A 89 14.74 -3.37 -5.45
N PRO A 90 14.64 -4.71 -5.60
CA PRO A 90 13.36 -5.39 -5.83
C PRO A 90 12.30 -5.04 -4.79
N GLU A 91 12.66 -5.05 -3.51
CA GLU A 91 11.77 -4.75 -2.39
C GLU A 91 11.26 -3.30 -2.44
N THR A 92 12.12 -2.34 -2.78
CA THR A 92 11.74 -0.93 -2.88
C THR A 92 10.82 -0.67 -4.05
N ARG A 93 11.05 -1.32 -5.20
CA ARG A 93 10.16 -1.21 -6.36
C ARG A 93 8.79 -1.81 -6.07
N GLU A 94 8.76 -2.96 -5.39
CA GLU A 94 7.52 -3.59 -4.98
C GLU A 94 6.76 -2.73 -3.96
N TYR A 95 7.45 -2.20 -2.96
CA TYR A 95 6.87 -1.28 -1.98
C TYR A 95 6.26 -0.04 -2.68
N HIS A 96 7.01 0.59 -3.58
CA HIS A 96 6.53 1.73 -4.37
C HIS A 96 5.28 1.39 -5.18
N ARG A 97 5.27 0.22 -5.84
CA ARG A 97 4.11 -0.28 -6.61
C ARG A 97 2.89 -0.46 -5.71
N GLN A 98 3.05 -1.09 -4.54
CA GLN A 98 1.97 -1.32 -3.58
C GLN A 98 1.37 0.01 -3.08
N VAL A 99 2.20 0.95 -2.65
CA VAL A 99 1.75 2.27 -2.17
C VAL A 99 1.04 3.03 -3.29
N SER A 100 1.54 2.98 -4.53
CA SER A 100 0.90 3.62 -5.69
C SER A 100 -0.51 3.09 -5.95
N ILE A 101 -0.71 1.77 -5.88
CA ILE A 101 -2.03 1.15 -6.01
C ILE A 101 -2.96 1.59 -4.87
N LEU A 102 -2.47 1.57 -3.64
CA LEU A 102 -3.25 1.96 -2.46
C LEU A 102 -3.65 3.45 -2.50
N LEU A 103 -2.77 4.32 -2.98
CA LEU A 103 -3.07 5.74 -3.19
C LEU A 103 -4.20 5.93 -4.19
N HIS A 104 -4.15 5.25 -5.33
CA HIS A 104 -5.21 5.31 -6.34
C HIS A 104 -6.56 4.83 -5.78
N GLN A 105 -6.57 3.75 -4.97
CA GLN A 105 -7.78 3.26 -4.30
C GLN A 105 -8.35 4.25 -3.28
N VAL A 106 -7.49 4.95 -2.53
CA VAL A 106 -7.93 5.96 -1.55
C VAL A 106 -8.52 7.19 -2.27
N SER A 107 -7.89 7.64 -3.36
CA SER A 107 -8.38 8.79 -4.15
C SER A 107 -9.74 8.51 -4.79
N THR A 108 -9.91 7.33 -5.38
CA THR A 108 -11.19 6.93 -6.02
C THR A 108 -12.33 6.79 -5.01
N ARG A 109 -12.08 6.23 -3.81
CA ARG A 109 -13.09 6.19 -2.74
C ARG A 109 -13.46 7.57 -2.22
N THR A 110 -12.48 8.45 -2.06
CA THR A 110 -12.71 9.82 -1.56
C THR A 110 -13.57 10.61 -2.56
N GLY A 111 -13.29 10.50 -3.86
CA GLY A 111 -14.10 11.12 -4.91
C GLY A 111 -15.54 10.59 -4.97
N ARG A 112 -15.74 9.28 -4.73
CA ARG A 112 -17.07 8.65 -4.74
C ARG A 112 -17.97 9.07 -3.56
N VAL A 113 -17.37 9.47 -2.44
CA VAL A 113 -18.09 10.00 -1.27
C VAL A 113 -18.40 11.49 -1.46
N ALA A 114 -17.46 12.26 -2.04
CA ALA A 114 -17.66 13.68 -2.35
C ALA A 114 -18.78 13.91 -3.39
N GLY A 115 -18.91 13.03 -4.40
CA GLY A 115 -19.94 13.14 -5.44
C GLY A 115 -21.37 12.76 -5.04
N ARG A 116 -21.67 12.47 -3.77
CA ARG A 116 -23.04 12.10 -3.30
C ARG A 116 -23.81 13.22 -2.61
N ARG A 117 -23.28 14.45 -2.56
CA ARG A 117 -23.97 15.59 -1.96
C ARG A 117 -24.04 16.76 -2.94
N GLU A 118 -24.99 16.71 -3.87
CA GLU A 118 -25.69 17.87 -4.45
C GLU A 118 -26.81 17.42 -5.40
N GLY A 119 -28.06 17.79 -5.07
CA GLY A 119 -29.21 18.07 -5.96
C GLY A 119 -29.70 17.05 -7.00
N GLY A 120 -30.92 16.52 -6.80
CA GLY A 120 -31.71 15.90 -7.88
C GLY A 120 -32.24 16.89 -8.93
N PRO A 121 -32.97 16.41 -9.96
CA PRO A 121 -34.42 16.53 -9.85
C PRO A 121 -35.19 15.24 -10.13
N LEU A 122 -36.31 15.13 -9.40
CA LEU A 122 -37.44 14.25 -9.68
C LEU A 122 -37.94 14.52 -11.10
N VAL A 123 -37.66 13.60 -12.04
CA VAL A 123 -38.34 13.58 -13.33
C VAL A 123 -39.47 12.56 -13.26
N SER A 124 -40.67 13.10 -13.41
CA SER A 124 -41.98 12.47 -13.47
C SER A 124 -41.99 11.16 -14.26
N ARG A 125 -42.53 10.11 -13.65
CA ARG A 125 -43.05 8.93 -14.37
C ARG A 125 -44.15 9.41 -15.33
N ARG A 126 -43.91 9.35 -16.63
CA ARG A 126 -44.97 9.19 -17.62
C ARG A 126 -44.90 7.80 -18.24
N ARG A 127 -46.09 7.24 -18.36
CA ARG A 127 -46.49 5.94 -18.88
C ARG A 127 -46.63 6.01 -20.41
N ALA A 128 -46.02 5.08 -21.13
CA ALA A 128 -46.40 4.61 -22.48
C ALA A 128 -45.57 3.33 -22.73
N GLU A 129 -46.07 2.12 -22.46
CA GLU A 129 -46.92 1.30 -23.33
C GLU A 129 -46.40 1.05 -24.77
N GLN A 130 -46.09 -0.24 -25.01
CA GLN A 130 -46.25 -1.03 -26.24
C GLN A 130 -45.14 -0.97 -27.32
N GLY A 131 -44.52 -2.14 -27.53
CA GLY A 131 -43.63 -2.42 -28.66
C GLY A 131 -43.03 -3.82 -28.56
N ARG A 132 -43.82 -4.83 -28.93
CA ARG A 132 -43.42 -6.24 -29.03
C ARG A 132 -42.37 -6.39 -30.13
N THR A 133 -41.24 -7.04 -29.86
CA THR A 133 -40.58 -7.92 -30.85
C THR A 133 -40.00 -9.15 -30.16
N SER A 134 -40.29 -10.27 -30.79
CA SER A 134 -39.95 -11.65 -30.46
C SER A 134 -38.45 -11.93 -30.63
N TRP A 135 -37.87 -12.70 -29.71
CA TRP A 135 -36.64 -13.46 -29.96
C TRP A 135 -36.87 -14.92 -29.59
N HIS A 136 -36.60 -15.80 -30.56
CA HIS A 136 -36.73 -17.25 -30.46
C HIS A 136 -35.54 -17.88 -29.72
N ARG A 137 -35.83 -19.05 -29.15
CA ARG A 137 -34.97 -19.96 -28.38
C ARG A 137 -33.70 -20.40 -29.10
N GLY A 138 -32.65 -20.67 -28.32
CA GLY A 138 -31.49 -21.49 -28.68
C GLY A 138 -30.84 -22.05 -27.42
N GLU A 139 -30.53 -23.34 -27.44
CA GLU A 139 -30.35 -24.24 -26.30
C GLU A 139 -28.99 -24.16 -25.57
N THR A 140 -28.97 -24.89 -24.46
CA THR A 140 -27.94 -25.11 -23.44
C THR A 140 -26.67 -25.80 -23.94
N VAL A 141 -25.53 -25.48 -23.30
CA VAL A 141 -24.43 -26.43 -23.09
C VAL A 141 -23.90 -26.32 -21.66
N HIS A 142 -23.93 -27.45 -20.93
CA HIS A 142 -23.16 -27.72 -19.72
C HIS A 142 -21.87 -28.45 -20.12
N VAL A 143 -20.73 -28.02 -19.57
CA VAL A 143 -19.57 -28.90 -19.35
C VAL A 143 -18.94 -28.51 -18.01
N GLY A 144 -18.86 -29.46 -17.10
CA GLY A 144 -18.20 -29.33 -15.79
C GLY A 144 -16.71 -29.70 -15.84
N GLY A 145 -16.06 -29.63 -14.67
CA GLY A 145 -14.79 -30.34 -14.44
C GLY A 145 -13.76 -29.59 -13.60
N ALA A 146 -13.77 -29.91 -12.31
CA ALA A 146 -12.67 -30.01 -11.34
C ALA A 146 -11.22 -29.64 -11.74
N GLY A 147 -10.46 -29.02 -10.81
CA GLY A 147 -9.01 -29.12 -10.84
C GLY A 147 -8.21 -28.15 -9.97
N GLY A 148 -8.10 -28.45 -8.67
CA GLY A 148 -7.03 -28.13 -7.71
C GLY A 148 -6.03 -26.98 -7.93
N VAL A 149 -6.05 -26.01 -7.02
CA VAL A 149 -4.90 -25.11 -6.79
C VAL A 149 -4.01 -25.70 -5.70
N ARG A 150 -2.90 -26.34 -6.08
CA ARG A 150 -1.85 -26.76 -5.15
C ARG A 150 -1.01 -25.54 -4.73
N ARG A 151 -0.98 -25.25 -3.43
CA ARG A 151 -0.01 -24.33 -2.82
C ARG A 151 1.38 -24.94 -2.91
N ARG A 152 2.32 -24.25 -3.57
CA ARG A 152 3.75 -24.54 -3.49
C ARG A 152 4.34 -23.74 -2.32
N VAL A 153 4.65 -24.44 -1.24
CA VAL A 153 5.51 -23.96 -0.16
C VAL A 153 6.94 -24.07 -0.66
N LEU A 154 7.65 -22.94 -0.79
CA LEU A 154 9.09 -22.96 -0.95
C LEU A 154 9.71 -22.85 0.43
N HIS A 155 10.27 -23.96 0.88
CA HIS A 155 11.28 -23.99 1.91
C HIS A 155 12.51 -23.24 1.38
N HIS A 156 13.05 -22.31 2.15
CA HIS A 156 14.43 -21.90 1.99
C HIS A 156 15.13 -22.04 3.33
N GLU A 157 16.19 -22.84 3.26
CA GLU A 157 17.05 -23.32 4.32
C GLU A 157 17.80 -22.18 5.02
N ALA A 158 18.12 -22.44 6.28
CA ALA A 158 18.92 -21.59 7.14
C ALA A 158 20.34 -21.44 6.59
N PHE A 159 20.82 -20.20 6.56
CA PHE A 159 22.21 -19.85 6.30
C PHE A 159 22.91 -19.63 7.64
N GLU A 160 23.80 -20.56 7.99
CA GLU A 160 24.74 -20.48 9.11
C GLU A 160 25.88 -19.49 8.80
N PRO A 161 26.21 -18.52 9.66
CA PRO A 161 27.40 -17.71 9.48
C PRO A 161 28.62 -18.40 10.13
N THR A 162 29.56 -18.85 9.29
CA THR A 162 30.93 -19.18 9.68
C THR A 162 31.84 -17.96 9.52
N GLY A 163 32.77 -17.76 10.47
CA GLY A 163 33.86 -16.78 10.39
C GLY A 163 33.96 -15.91 11.65
N ARG A 164 34.63 -16.35 12.72
CA ARG A 164 36.09 -16.34 12.97
C ARG A 164 36.67 -14.91 13.01
N ALA A 165 36.87 -14.41 14.23
CA ALA A 165 37.65 -13.21 14.53
C ALA A 165 39.14 -13.58 14.71
N ALA A 166 39.99 -12.95 13.90
CA ALA A 166 41.31 -12.46 14.24
C ALA A 166 41.17 -10.93 14.03
N VAL A 167 41.59 -10.04 14.91
CA VAL A 167 42.85 -9.88 15.66
C VAL A 167 42.56 -9.09 16.93
#